data_AF-A0A944F7G1-F1
#
_entry.id   AF-A0A944F7G1-F1
#
_cell.length_a   1.000
_cell.length_b   1.000
_cell.length_c   1.000
_cell.angle_alpha   90.00
_cell.angle_beta   90.00
_cell.angle_gamma   90.00
#
_symmetry.space_group_name_H-M   'P 1'
#
loop_
_entity.id
_entity.type
_entity.pdbx_description
1 polymer ?
#
loop_
_entity_poly.entity_id
_entity_poly.type
_entity_poly.pdbx_seq_one_letter_code
_entity_poly.pdbx_strand_id
1 'polypeptide(L)'
;MRGYIPRVLWDFLIPDLTHVFRWRVQLDCDCIPEVLTREDGTPPHEAQWKALHSPLPPGQMICHHDDSPPPPYREIAEWGERREVTFPADPVEPPDDTAPRVWSVLRHDEPHTSAFWEVTLACGHVEEAIAPSLDWVPASGPRCAAPERVQQMSAEFEDAWRANPKLQTERDREHTRRMLANGWPTPEPEQLCYSCPQARMILAYERIGWLVPRQRQSGKAAGTAPTPSRSALERRLRKAEAEAERLRAELDRID
;
A
#
# COMPACT_ATOMS: atom_id res chain seq x y z
N MET A 1 -1.89 -5.43 -19.80
CA MET A 1 -1.71 -4.60 -21.02
C MET A 1 -0.76 -3.46 -20.68
N ARG A 2 0.51 -3.51 -21.09
CA ARG A 2 1.49 -2.44 -20.81
C ARG A 2 1.09 -1.20 -21.60
N GLY A 3 0.37 -0.28 -20.97
CA GLY A 3 -0.01 1.00 -21.58
C GLY A 3 1.26 1.81 -21.85
N TYR A 4 1.62 1.94 -23.12
CA TYR A 4 2.64 2.89 -23.56
C TYR A 4 2.11 4.28 -23.23
N ILE A 5 2.64 4.92 -22.18
CA ILE A 5 2.26 6.28 -21.83
C ILE A 5 2.62 7.16 -23.03
N PRO A 6 1.63 7.79 -23.69
CA PRO A 6 1.88 8.65 -24.84
C PRO A 6 2.95 9.70 -24.51
N ARG A 7 3.89 9.91 -25.44
CA ARG A 7 5.06 10.78 -25.23
C ARG A 7 4.69 12.18 -24.70
N VAL A 8 3.54 12.69 -25.13
CA VAL A 8 2.97 13.99 -24.72
C VAL A 8 2.58 14.07 -23.24
N LEU A 9 2.28 12.94 -22.58
CA LEU A 9 1.95 12.94 -21.16
C LEU A 9 3.19 12.95 -20.27
N TRP A 10 4.36 12.58 -20.80
CA TRP A 10 5.60 12.60 -20.03
C TRP A 10 6.01 14.01 -19.63
N ASP A 11 5.81 15.00 -20.50
CA ASP A 11 6.10 16.41 -20.20
C ASP A 11 5.21 16.97 -19.07
N PHE A 12 4.03 16.38 -18.83
CA PHE A 12 3.15 16.73 -17.71
C PHE A 12 3.49 15.95 -16.43
N LEU A 13 3.85 14.67 -16.57
CA LEU A 13 4.14 13.78 -15.43
C LEU A 13 5.54 14.02 -14.83
N ILE A 14 6.49 14.38 -15.68
CA ILE A 14 7.87 14.70 -15.32
C ILE A 14 8.30 15.90 -16.17
N PRO A 15 8.10 17.13 -15.66
CA PRO A 15 8.33 18.37 -16.40
C PRO A 15 9.72 18.52 -17.00
N ASP A 16 10.72 17.83 -16.42
CA ASP A 16 12.06 17.78 -16.96
C ASP A 16 12.67 16.37 -16.85
N LEU A 17 12.66 15.66 -17.98
CA LEU A 17 13.23 14.32 -18.12
C LEU A 17 14.76 14.30 -18.01
N THR A 18 15.43 15.44 -18.07
CA THR A 18 16.90 15.55 -17.89
C THR A 18 17.33 15.35 -16.43
N HIS A 19 16.35 15.39 -15.52
CA HIS A 19 16.50 15.22 -14.08
C HIS A 19 16.01 13.85 -13.59
N VAL A 20 15.99 12.84 -14.47
CA VAL A 20 15.53 11.47 -14.15
C VAL A 20 16.66 10.46 -14.25
N PHE A 21 16.76 9.60 -13.23
CA PHE A 21 17.67 8.46 -13.21
C PHE A 21 16.97 7.15 -13.51
N ARG A 22 17.66 6.30 -14.26
CA ARG A 22 17.26 4.93 -14.60
C ARG A 22 17.97 3.94 -13.70
N TRP A 23 17.21 2.99 -13.18
CA TRP A 23 17.69 1.91 -12.32
C TRP A 23 17.19 0.59 -12.85
N ARG A 24 18.02 -0.47 -12.80
CA ARG A 24 17.53 -1.84 -12.81
C ARG A 24 17.31 -2.26 -11.38
N VAL A 25 16.18 -2.89 -11.09
CA VAL A 25 15.85 -3.35 -9.75
C VAL A 25 15.54 -4.83 -9.84
N GLN A 26 16.18 -5.65 -9.01
CA GLN A 26 15.83 -7.06 -8.85
C GLN A 26 14.84 -7.19 -7.71
N LEU A 27 13.70 -7.83 -8.00
CA LEU A 27 12.65 -8.12 -7.03
C LEU A 27 12.74 -9.57 -6.52
N ASP A 28 12.10 -9.86 -5.39
CA ASP A 28 11.97 -11.20 -4.82
C ASP A 28 11.12 -12.18 -5.65
N CYS A 29 10.38 -11.70 -6.65
CA CYS A 29 9.74 -12.52 -7.68
C CYS A 29 10.61 -12.74 -8.92
N ASP A 30 11.93 -12.52 -8.83
CA ASP A 30 12.92 -12.62 -9.92
C ASP A 30 12.71 -11.64 -11.10
N CYS A 31 11.68 -10.80 -11.05
CA CYS A 31 11.49 -9.75 -12.05
C CYS A 31 12.59 -8.70 -11.92
N ILE A 32 13.09 -8.23 -13.07
CA ILE A 32 14.10 -7.16 -13.15
C ILE A 32 13.52 -5.95 -13.90
N PRO A 33 12.58 -5.19 -13.30
CA PRO A 33 12.08 -3.97 -13.92
C PRO A 33 13.16 -2.90 -14.01
N GLU A 34 12.99 -2.05 -15.01
CA GLU A 34 13.66 -0.76 -15.05
C GLU A 34 12.73 0.29 -14.47
N VAL A 35 13.24 1.09 -13.53
CA VAL A 35 12.48 2.12 -12.85
C VAL A 35 13.17 3.47 -12.91
N LEU A 36 12.38 4.51 -12.66
CA LEU A 36 12.81 5.91 -12.75
C LEU A 36 12.70 6.59 -11.38
N THR A 37 13.76 7.26 -10.95
CA THR A 37 13.73 8.16 -9.77
C THR A 37 14.17 9.58 -10.16
N ARG A 38 13.84 10.58 -9.33
CA ARG A 38 14.18 11.99 -9.59
C ARG A 38 15.65 12.31 -9.24
N GLU A 39 16.09 13.52 -9.59
CA GLU A 39 17.51 13.95 -9.59
C GLU A 39 18.22 13.90 -8.23
N ASP A 40 17.50 13.82 -7.12
CA ASP A 40 18.11 13.65 -5.80
C ASP A 40 18.98 12.38 -5.70
N GLY A 41 18.81 11.46 -6.66
CA GLY A 41 19.57 10.22 -6.72
C GLY A 41 19.11 9.23 -5.66
N THR A 42 17.92 9.45 -5.08
CA THR A 42 17.33 8.57 -4.09
C THR A 42 17.25 7.17 -4.70
N PRO A 43 17.92 6.17 -4.07
CA PRO A 43 17.95 4.82 -4.61
C PRO A 43 16.56 4.18 -4.49
N PRO A 44 16.23 3.19 -5.35
CA PRO A 44 14.90 2.58 -5.37
C PRO A 44 14.41 2.04 -4.03
N HIS A 45 15.29 1.61 -3.14
CA HIS A 45 14.90 1.07 -1.83
C HIS A 45 14.50 2.15 -0.80
N GLU A 46 14.97 3.38 -0.97
CA GLU A 46 14.61 4.55 -0.14
C GLU A 46 13.42 5.31 -0.73
N ALA A 47 13.12 5.10 -2.01
CA ALA A 47 11.98 5.71 -2.67
C ALA A 47 10.66 5.17 -2.11
N GLN A 48 9.72 6.08 -1.82
CA GLN A 48 8.37 5.72 -1.41
C GLN A 48 7.52 5.40 -2.63
N TRP A 49 7.54 4.12 -3.04
CA TRP A 49 6.66 3.62 -4.10
C TRP A 49 5.21 3.68 -3.64
N LYS A 50 4.29 3.97 -4.56
CA LYS A 50 2.86 4.01 -4.26
C LYS A 50 2.17 2.77 -4.81
N ALA A 51 1.33 2.16 -3.99
CA ALA A 51 0.26 1.29 -4.46
C ALA A 51 -0.93 2.15 -4.96
N LEU A 52 -2.05 1.50 -5.28
CA LEU A 52 -3.23 2.17 -5.82
C LEU A 52 -3.80 3.24 -4.88
N HIS A 53 -3.71 3.04 -3.57
CA HIS A 53 -4.32 3.90 -2.56
C HIS A 53 -3.34 4.48 -1.54
N SER A 54 -2.22 3.80 -1.29
CA SER A 54 -1.30 4.15 -0.18
C SER A 54 0.17 3.94 -0.55
N PRO A 55 1.10 4.63 0.13
CA PRO A 55 2.52 4.34 -0.01
C PRO A 55 2.83 2.91 0.46
N LEU A 56 3.77 2.26 -0.23
CA LEU A 56 4.33 1.00 0.21
C LEU A 56 5.40 1.24 1.28
N PRO A 57 5.63 0.25 2.16
CA PRO A 57 6.80 0.23 3.03
C PRO A 57 8.11 0.43 2.24
N PRO A 58 9.12 1.11 2.82
CA PRO A 58 10.44 1.24 2.21
C PRO A 58 11.01 -0.12 1.77
N GLY A 59 11.70 -0.13 0.63
CA GLY A 59 12.23 -1.35 0.05
C GLY A 59 11.20 -2.23 -0.68
N GLN A 60 9.92 -1.83 -0.77
CA GLN A 60 8.91 -2.55 -1.55
C GLN A 60 8.52 -1.83 -2.84
N MET A 61 8.13 -2.60 -3.84
CA MET A 61 7.59 -2.10 -5.11
C MET A 61 6.44 -2.99 -5.61
N ILE A 62 5.50 -2.41 -6.37
CA ILE A 62 4.46 -3.18 -7.05
C ILE A 62 5.03 -3.91 -8.25
N CYS A 63 4.77 -5.22 -8.32
CA CYS A 63 4.96 -6.05 -9.50
C CYS A 63 3.67 -6.85 -9.75
N HIS A 64 3.02 -6.58 -10.88
CA HIS A 64 1.80 -7.27 -11.26
C HIS A 64 2.10 -8.59 -11.97
N HIS A 65 1.44 -9.65 -11.51
CA HIS A 65 1.47 -10.97 -12.11
C HIS A 65 0.02 -11.44 -12.33
N ASP A 66 -0.25 -12.07 -13.48
CA ASP A 66 -1.59 -12.59 -13.79
C ASP A 66 -1.96 -13.78 -12.88
N ASP A 67 -0.96 -14.46 -12.32
CA ASP A 67 -1.06 -15.55 -11.34
C ASP A 67 -0.90 -15.09 -9.89
N SER A 68 -0.96 -13.78 -9.62
CA SER A 68 -0.96 -13.26 -8.24
C SER A 68 -2.10 -13.89 -7.43
N PRO A 69 -1.83 -14.34 -6.19
CA PRO A 69 -2.87 -14.87 -5.32
C PRO A 69 -3.93 -13.79 -5.02
N PRO A 70 -5.14 -14.16 -4.62
CA PRO A 70 -6.14 -13.16 -4.26
C PRO A 70 -5.72 -12.40 -2.99
N PRO A 71 -6.17 -11.15 -2.80
CA PRO A 71 -5.82 -10.30 -1.64
C PRO A 71 -6.05 -11.02 -0.30
N PRO A 72 -5.06 -11.16 0.59
CA PRO A 72 -5.25 -11.81 1.88
C PRO A 72 -5.99 -10.87 2.85
N TYR A 73 -6.78 -11.46 3.75
CA TYR A 73 -7.26 -10.76 4.93
C TYR A 73 -6.10 -10.56 5.92
N ARG A 74 -6.00 -9.36 6.48
CA ARG A 74 -4.97 -8.97 7.45
C ARG A 74 -5.60 -8.19 8.58
N GLU A 75 -5.19 -8.50 9.80
CA GLU A 75 -5.61 -7.74 10.98
C GLU A 75 -5.15 -6.29 10.88
N ILE A 76 -5.95 -5.39 11.44
CA ILE A 76 -5.59 -3.99 11.63
C ILE A 76 -4.60 -3.91 12.80
N ALA A 77 -3.38 -3.45 12.53
CA ALA A 77 -2.33 -3.28 13.53
C ALA A 77 -2.32 -1.87 14.14
N GLU A 78 -2.64 -0.85 13.36
CA GLU A 78 -2.64 0.56 13.81
C GLU A 78 -3.74 1.36 13.10
N TRP A 79 -4.30 2.33 13.83
CA TRP A 79 -5.25 3.31 13.31
C TRP A 79 -4.55 4.65 13.12
N GLY A 80 -4.57 5.17 11.90
CA GLY A 80 -3.90 6.39 11.48
C GLY A 80 -4.81 7.61 11.44
N GLU A 81 -4.70 8.43 10.40
CA GLU A 81 -5.48 9.66 10.27
C GLU A 81 -6.96 9.39 9.94
N ARG A 82 -7.84 10.23 10.49
CA ARG A 82 -9.27 10.24 10.18
C ARG A 82 -9.59 11.32 9.16
N ARG A 83 -10.40 10.97 8.17
CA ARG A 83 -10.98 11.93 7.22
C ARG A 83 -12.48 11.73 7.09
N GLU A 84 -13.17 12.82 6.79
CA GLU A 84 -14.60 12.80 6.46
C GLU A 84 -14.79 13.08 4.98
N VAL A 85 -15.73 12.39 4.36
CA VAL A 85 -16.13 12.60 2.97
C VAL A 85 -17.62 12.77 2.92
N THR A 86 -18.08 13.85 2.29
CA THR A 86 -19.48 14.04 1.93
C THR A 86 -19.70 13.52 0.52
N PHE A 87 -20.55 12.52 0.40
CA PHE A 87 -21.01 11.97 -0.87
C PHE A 87 -22.33 12.64 -1.29
N PRO A 88 -22.57 12.81 -2.60
CA PRO A 88 -23.89 13.22 -3.08
C PRO A 88 -24.93 12.14 -2.77
N ALA A 89 -26.21 12.47 -2.97
CA ALA A 89 -27.26 11.46 -2.96
C ALA A 89 -26.97 10.38 -4.02
N ASP A 90 -27.24 9.13 -3.68
CA ASP A 90 -27.01 8.00 -4.55
C ASP A 90 -28.04 7.98 -5.71
N PRO A 91 -27.65 7.56 -6.93
CA PRO A 91 -28.56 7.50 -8.08
C PRO A 91 -29.80 6.64 -7.82
N VAL A 92 -30.97 7.08 -8.32
CA VAL A 92 -32.22 6.30 -8.19
C VAL A 92 -32.10 4.94 -8.88
N GLU A 93 -31.47 4.91 -10.05
CA GLU A 93 -31.22 3.68 -10.79
C GLU A 93 -30.07 2.88 -10.15
N PRO A 94 -30.21 1.56 -10.02
CA PRO A 94 -29.16 0.72 -9.48
C PRO A 94 -27.94 0.66 -10.40
N PRO A 95 -26.73 0.52 -9.85
CA PRO A 95 -25.56 0.09 -10.62
C PRO A 95 -25.81 -1.24 -11.35
N ASP A 96 -25.14 -1.44 -12.49
CA ASP A 96 -25.33 -2.60 -13.36
C ASP A 96 -25.16 -3.97 -12.66
N ASP A 97 -24.38 -4.01 -11.59
CA ASP A 97 -24.06 -5.21 -10.81
C ASP A 97 -24.94 -5.40 -9.57
N THR A 98 -25.90 -4.51 -9.33
CA THR A 98 -26.69 -4.50 -8.10
C THR A 98 -28.18 -4.69 -8.39
N ALA A 99 -28.79 -5.71 -7.78
CA ALA A 99 -30.22 -5.96 -7.97
C ALA A 99 -31.07 -4.79 -7.42
N PRO A 100 -32.15 -4.35 -8.11
CA PRO A 100 -32.95 -3.19 -7.69
C PRO A 100 -33.47 -3.26 -6.25
N ARG A 101 -33.83 -4.46 -5.78
CA ARG A 101 -34.27 -4.67 -4.39
C ARG A 101 -33.16 -4.43 -3.38
N VAL A 102 -31.94 -4.88 -3.68
CA VAL A 102 -30.77 -4.66 -2.81
C VAL A 102 -30.40 -3.19 -2.81
N TRP A 103 -30.39 -2.56 -3.99
CA TRP A 103 -30.10 -1.13 -4.12
C TRP A 103 -31.07 -0.27 -3.31
N SER A 104 -32.37 -0.57 -3.35
CA SER A 104 -33.37 0.18 -2.58
C SER A 104 -33.17 0.15 -1.06
N VAL A 105 -32.43 -0.83 -0.54
CA VAL A 105 -32.11 -0.96 0.89
C VAL A 105 -30.81 -0.24 1.26
N LEU A 106 -29.85 -0.17 0.34
CA LEU A 106 -28.50 0.37 0.58
C LEU A 106 -28.35 1.84 0.15
N ARG A 107 -29.18 2.30 -0.79
CA ARG A 107 -29.11 3.63 -1.40
C ARG A 107 -29.41 4.75 -0.40
N HIS A 108 -28.62 5.82 -0.44
CA HIS A 108 -28.91 7.08 0.27
C HIS A 108 -29.66 8.07 -0.63
N ASP A 109 -30.91 8.39 -0.27
CA ASP A 109 -31.73 9.37 -1.00
C ASP A 109 -31.24 10.81 -0.87
N GLU A 110 -30.47 11.11 0.18
CA GLU A 110 -29.92 12.43 0.48
C GLU A 110 -28.38 12.38 0.54
N PRO A 111 -27.68 13.51 0.33
CA PRO A 111 -26.24 13.58 0.57
C PRO A 111 -25.90 13.13 1.99
N HIS A 112 -24.84 12.34 2.12
CA HIS A 112 -24.42 11.78 3.41
C HIS A 112 -22.93 11.96 3.62
N THR A 113 -22.52 11.99 4.88
CA THR A 113 -21.10 12.07 5.26
C THR A 113 -20.69 10.77 5.93
N SER A 114 -19.56 10.23 5.51
CA SER A 114 -18.93 9.06 6.15
C SER A 114 -17.53 9.43 6.64
N ALA A 115 -17.13 8.83 7.76
CA ALA A 115 -15.79 8.93 8.28
C ALA A 115 -14.98 7.70 7.90
N PHE A 116 -13.76 7.92 7.44
CA PHE A 116 -12.78 6.90 7.07
C PHE A 116 -11.57 7.06 7.96
N TRP A 117 -10.99 5.93 8.35
CA TRP A 117 -9.72 5.87 9.03
C TRP A 117 -8.70 5.21 8.12
N GLU A 118 -7.52 5.81 8.05
CA GLU A 118 -6.34 5.11 7.58
C GLU A 118 -6.02 3.96 8.56
N VAL A 119 -5.77 2.76 8.05
CA VAL A 119 -5.42 1.60 8.85
C VAL A 119 -4.14 0.94 8.33
N THR A 120 -3.14 0.81 9.18
CA THR A 120 -1.96 0.00 8.89
C THR A 120 -2.29 -1.44 9.26
N LEU A 121 -2.26 -2.32 8.27
CA LEU A 121 -2.51 -3.75 8.45
C LEU A 121 -1.24 -4.44 8.98
N ALA A 122 -1.39 -5.63 9.57
CA ALA A 122 -0.28 -6.42 10.12
C ALA A 122 0.87 -6.72 9.13
N CYS A 123 0.60 -6.61 7.82
CA CYS A 123 1.61 -6.72 6.76
C CYS A 123 2.40 -5.43 6.49
N GLY A 124 2.08 -4.32 7.17
CA GLY A 124 2.66 -2.99 6.98
C GLY A 124 2.04 -2.18 5.85
N HIS A 125 1.09 -2.72 5.09
CA HIS A 125 0.35 -1.98 4.07
C HIS A 125 -0.79 -1.19 4.69
N VAL A 126 -1.05 -0.03 4.11
CA VAL A 126 -2.10 0.89 4.55
C VAL A 126 -3.32 0.76 3.65
N GLU A 127 -4.49 0.59 4.26
CA GLU A 127 -5.80 0.60 3.60
C GLU A 127 -6.73 1.59 4.34
N GLU A 128 -7.99 1.68 3.92
CA GLU A 128 -9.00 2.51 4.59
C GLU A 128 -10.11 1.65 5.22
N ALA A 129 -10.48 1.98 6.45
CA ALA A 129 -11.61 1.39 7.14
C ALA A 129 -12.73 2.43 7.35
N ILE A 130 -13.96 2.06 7.03
CA ILE A 130 -15.14 2.92 7.22
C ILE A 130 -15.55 2.87 8.70
N ALA A 131 -15.71 4.04 9.32
CA ALA A 131 -16.23 4.14 10.68
C ALA A 131 -17.75 3.87 10.71
N PRO A 132 -18.27 3.18 11.75
CA PRO A 132 -19.70 2.89 11.88
C PRO A 132 -20.57 4.12 12.15
N SER A 133 -19.96 5.25 12.52
CA SER A 133 -20.59 6.56 12.61
C SER A 133 -19.53 7.66 12.65
N LEU A 134 -19.96 8.92 12.50
CA LEU A 134 -19.05 10.07 12.50
C LEU A 134 -18.33 10.28 13.83
N ASP A 135 -18.98 9.98 14.96
CA ASP A 135 -18.45 10.13 16.31
C ASP A 135 -17.60 8.93 16.78
N TRP A 136 -17.52 7.87 15.98
CA TRP A 136 -16.76 6.68 16.36
C TRP A 136 -15.25 6.92 16.31
N VAL A 137 -14.55 6.44 17.34
CA VAL A 137 -13.09 6.44 17.44
C VAL A 137 -12.58 5.03 17.78
N PRO A 138 -11.33 4.67 17.41
CA PRO A 138 -10.78 3.33 17.66
C PRO A 138 -10.86 2.87 19.11
N ALA A 139 -10.66 3.80 20.07
CA ALA A 139 -10.74 3.52 21.50
C ALA A 139 -12.13 3.09 21.98
N SER A 140 -13.20 3.37 21.22
CA SER A 140 -14.56 2.93 21.53
C SER A 140 -14.79 1.45 21.22
N GLY A 141 -13.89 0.80 20.47
CA GLY A 141 -14.05 -0.57 20.01
C GLY A 141 -15.13 -0.74 18.93
N PRO A 142 -15.21 -1.91 18.28
CA PRO A 142 -16.18 -2.16 17.23
C PRO A 142 -17.61 -2.24 17.79
N ARG A 143 -18.59 -1.85 16.97
CA ARG A 143 -20.00 -2.17 17.24
C ARG A 143 -20.28 -3.60 16.81
N CYS A 144 -20.93 -4.38 17.67
CA CYS A 144 -21.35 -5.73 17.36
C CYS A 144 -22.88 -5.82 17.29
N ALA A 145 -23.39 -6.75 16.49
CA ALA A 145 -24.80 -7.08 16.46
C ALA A 145 -25.24 -7.82 17.74
N ALA A 146 -26.53 -7.73 18.07
CA ALA A 146 -27.10 -8.48 19.18
C ALA A 146 -26.96 -10.01 18.96
N PRO A 147 -26.75 -10.83 20.00
CA PRO A 147 -26.53 -12.27 19.86
C PRO A 147 -27.63 -13.00 19.07
N GLU A 148 -28.90 -12.64 19.28
CA GLU A 148 -30.03 -13.23 18.56
C GLU A 148 -29.96 -12.90 17.06
N ARG A 149 -29.55 -11.67 16.71
CA ARG A 149 -29.36 -11.26 15.31
C ARG A 149 -28.17 -12.00 14.69
N VAL A 150 -27.08 -12.20 15.42
CA VAL A 150 -25.92 -12.97 14.96
C VAL A 150 -26.30 -14.42 14.66
N GLN A 151 -27.11 -15.04 15.52
CA GLN A 151 -27.61 -16.39 15.30
C GLN A 151 -28.47 -16.47 14.04
N GLN A 152 -29.37 -15.50 13.85
CA GLN A 152 -30.19 -15.41 12.63
C GLN A 152 -29.32 -15.23 11.39
N MET A 153 -28.38 -14.27 11.39
CA MET A 153 -27.48 -14.03 10.25
C MET A 153 -26.63 -15.26 9.92
N SER A 154 -26.18 -16.00 10.93
CA SER A 154 -25.41 -17.23 10.73
C SER A 154 -26.23 -18.32 10.04
N ALA A 155 -27.49 -18.49 10.42
CA ALA A 155 -28.40 -19.44 9.78
C ALA A 155 -28.72 -19.02 8.33
N GLU A 156 -29.08 -17.74 8.12
CA GLU A 156 -29.35 -17.16 6.79
C GLU A 156 -28.14 -17.32 5.85
N PHE A 157 -26.93 -17.08 6.36
CA PHE A 157 -25.69 -17.23 5.62
C PHE A 157 -25.44 -18.68 5.19
N GLU A 158 -25.55 -19.65 6.10
CA GLU A 158 -25.33 -21.06 5.76
C GLU A 158 -26.41 -21.62 4.83
N ASP A 159 -27.67 -21.17 4.96
CA ASP A 159 -28.74 -21.51 4.02
C ASP A 159 -28.48 -20.95 2.62
N ALA A 160 -28.11 -19.67 2.52
CA ALA A 160 -27.77 -19.04 1.25
C ALA A 160 -26.57 -19.74 0.58
N TRP A 161 -25.55 -20.08 1.36
CA TRP A 161 -24.40 -20.84 0.86
C TRP A 161 -24.77 -22.25 0.38
N ARG A 162 -25.58 -22.99 1.14
CA ARG A 162 -26.07 -24.31 0.71
C ARG A 162 -26.86 -24.24 -0.59
N ALA A 163 -27.67 -23.19 -0.76
CA ALA A 163 -28.45 -22.97 -1.97
C ALA A 163 -27.57 -22.58 -3.17
N ASN A 164 -26.49 -21.83 -2.94
CA ASN A 164 -25.52 -21.44 -3.98
C ASN A 164 -24.07 -21.46 -3.46
N PRO A 165 -23.36 -22.61 -3.57
CA PRO A 165 -21.96 -22.71 -3.14
C PRO A 165 -20.97 -21.86 -3.94
N LYS A 166 -21.41 -21.22 -5.04
CA LYS A 166 -20.59 -20.30 -5.84
C LYS A 166 -20.77 -18.84 -5.44
N LEU A 167 -21.56 -18.56 -4.39
CA LEU A 167 -21.87 -17.21 -3.94
C LEU A 167 -20.62 -16.45 -3.49
N GLN A 168 -19.67 -17.12 -2.83
CA GLN A 168 -18.35 -16.58 -2.49
C GLN A 168 -17.30 -17.68 -2.67
N THR A 169 -16.03 -17.36 -2.42
CA THR A 169 -14.98 -18.38 -2.33
C THR A 169 -14.99 -19.03 -0.94
N GLU A 170 -14.42 -20.24 -0.79
CA GLU A 170 -14.30 -20.87 0.55
C GLU A 170 -13.52 -19.99 1.53
N ARG A 171 -12.53 -19.23 1.04
CA ARG A 171 -11.78 -18.25 1.84
C ARG A 171 -12.70 -17.16 2.40
N ASP A 172 -13.50 -16.55 1.53
CA ASP A 172 -14.41 -15.46 1.96
C ASP A 172 -15.50 -16.01 2.87
N ARG A 173 -15.95 -17.25 2.64
CA ARG A 173 -16.87 -17.95 3.54
C ARG A 173 -16.27 -18.14 4.94
N GLU A 174 -15.01 -18.56 5.03
CA GLU A 174 -14.31 -18.72 6.30
C GLU A 174 -14.19 -17.37 7.03
N HIS A 175 -13.84 -16.31 6.31
CA HIS A 175 -13.84 -14.94 6.84
C HIS A 175 -15.21 -14.53 7.38
N THR A 176 -16.27 -14.71 6.59
CA THR A 176 -17.64 -14.39 7.02
C THR A 176 -18.03 -15.16 8.28
N ARG A 177 -17.64 -16.43 8.41
CA ARG A 177 -17.86 -17.22 9.65
C ARG A 177 -17.11 -16.65 10.84
N ARG A 178 -15.85 -16.22 10.68
CA ARG A 178 -15.10 -15.55 11.75
C ARG A 178 -15.77 -14.24 12.16
N MET A 179 -16.24 -13.44 11.19
CA MET A 179 -16.97 -12.20 11.49
C MET A 179 -18.25 -12.48 12.28
N LEU A 180 -19.05 -13.47 11.87
CA LEU A 180 -20.26 -13.88 12.60
C LEU A 180 -19.93 -14.39 14.00
N ALA A 181 -18.89 -15.22 14.16
CA ALA A 181 -18.46 -15.72 15.46
C ALA A 181 -18.02 -14.59 16.41
N ASN A 182 -17.47 -13.50 15.86
CA ASN A 182 -17.07 -12.30 16.60
C ASN A 182 -18.20 -11.27 16.79
N GLY A 183 -19.44 -11.62 16.46
CA GLY A 183 -20.61 -10.76 16.65
C GLY A 183 -20.81 -9.72 15.53
N TRP A 184 -20.26 -9.97 14.35
CA TRP A 184 -20.31 -9.08 13.18
C TRP A 184 -19.77 -7.67 13.49
N PRO A 185 -18.49 -7.55 13.87
CA PRO A 185 -17.90 -6.29 14.31
C PRO A 185 -17.86 -5.27 13.17
N THR A 186 -18.19 -4.02 13.47
CA THR A 186 -18.02 -2.87 12.58
C THR A 186 -17.28 -1.74 13.31
N PRO A 187 -16.08 -1.31 12.86
CA PRO A 187 -15.36 -1.82 11.70
C PRO A 187 -14.89 -3.27 11.87
N GLU A 188 -14.67 -3.99 10.75
CA GLU A 188 -14.12 -5.35 10.78
C GLU A 188 -12.66 -5.31 11.29
N PRO A 189 -12.24 -6.25 12.15
CA PRO A 189 -10.89 -6.29 12.72
C PRO A 189 -9.82 -6.73 11.71
N GLU A 190 -10.24 -7.34 10.58
CA GLU A 190 -9.39 -7.69 9.46
C GLU A 190 -9.91 -7.04 8.17
N GLN A 191 -8.99 -6.66 7.27
CA GLN A 191 -9.29 -6.06 5.97
C GLN A 191 -8.55 -6.83 4.86
N LEU A 192 -9.10 -6.80 3.65
CA LEU A 192 -8.38 -7.27 2.46
C LEU A 192 -7.22 -6.32 2.18
N CYS A 193 -6.00 -6.87 2.10
CA CYS A 193 -4.84 -6.11 1.65
C CYS A 193 -4.64 -6.30 0.14
N TYR A 194 -5.00 -5.30 -0.66
CA TYR A 194 -4.87 -5.36 -2.12
C TYR A 194 -3.42 -5.20 -2.59
N SER A 195 -2.56 -4.64 -1.73
CA SER A 195 -1.14 -4.46 -2.00
C SER A 195 -0.35 -5.77 -1.87
N CYS A 196 -0.66 -6.63 -0.89
CA CYS A 196 0.07 -7.86 -0.58
C CYS A 196 0.34 -8.79 -1.79
N PRO A 197 -0.64 -9.08 -2.67
CA PRO A 197 -0.41 -9.97 -3.80
C PRO A 197 0.61 -9.47 -4.82
N GLN A 198 0.88 -8.16 -4.83
CA GLN A 198 1.66 -7.48 -5.87
C GLN A 198 2.91 -6.79 -5.29
N ALA A 199 2.95 -6.53 -3.99
CA ALA A 199 4.11 -5.96 -3.32
C ALA A 199 5.27 -6.95 -3.31
N ARG A 200 6.45 -6.49 -3.70
CA ARG A 200 7.68 -7.27 -3.83
C ARG A 200 8.83 -6.55 -3.17
N MET A 201 9.68 -7.29 -2.47
CA MET A 201 10.89 -6.75 -1.87
C MET A 201 11.93 -6.45 -2.95
N ILE A 202 12.59 -5.30 -2.82
CA ILE A 202 13.76 -4.94 -3.62
C ILE A 202 14.97 -5.67 -3.04
N LEU A 203 15.50 -6.63 -3.79
CA LEU A 203 16.68 -7.42 -3.39
C LEU A 203 18.00 -6.76 -3.79
N ALA A 204 18.01 -6.14 -4.97
CA ALA A 204 19.19 -5.44 -5.48
C ALA A 204 18.78 -4.32 -6.44
N TYR A 205 19.66 -3.36 -6.66
CA TYR A 205 19.47 -2.34 -7.68
C TYR A 205 20.81 -1.91 -8.27
N GLU A 206 20.79 -1.57 -9.57
CA GLU A 206 21.93 -1.07 -10.32
C GLU A 206 21.55 0.24 -10.99
N ARG A 207 22.39 1.27 -10.81
CA ARG A 207 22.23 2.55 -11.51
C ARG A 207 22.69 2.41 -12.95
N ILE A 208 21.77 2.59 -13.90
CA ILE A 208 22.08 2.56 -15.33
C ILE A 208 22.65 3.92 -15.78
N GLY A 209 22.07 5.02 -15.30
CA GLY A 209 22.45 6.37 -15.69
C GLY A 209 21.26 7.31 -15.79
N TRP A 210 21.44 8.44 -16.47
CA TRP A 210 20.37 9.41 -16.73
C TRP A 210 19.42 8.90 -17.82
N LEU A 211 18.14 9.25 -17.73
CA LEU A 211 17.14 8.94 -18.76
C LEU A 211 17.45 9.66 -20.07
N VAL A 212 17.63 10.98 -19.99
CA VAL A 212 18.19 11.77 -21.09
C VAL A 212 19.69 11.88 -20.87
N PRO A 213 20.53 11.36 -21.79
CA PRO A 213 21.97 11.54 -21.68
C PRO A 213 22.27 13.04 -21.57
N ARG A 214 22.82 13.47 -20.43
CA ARG A 214 23.30 14.85 -20.32
C ARG A 214 24.36 15.04 -21.40
N GLN A 215 24.11 15.95 -22.33
CA GLN A 215 25.17 16.47 -23.18
C GLN A 215 26.27 16.91 -22.21
N ARG A 216 27.46 16.30 -22.33
CA ARG A 216 28.65 16.84 -21.69
C ARG A 216 28.69 18.29 -22.16
N GLN A 217 28.30 19.22 -21.29
CA GLN A 217 28.67 20.61 -21.50
C GLN A 217 30.18 20.54 -21.66
N SER A 218 30.67 20.92 -22.83
CA SER A 218 32.08 21.10 -23.13
C SER A 218 32.58 22.30 -22.33
N GLY A 219 32.44 22.25 -21.02
CA GLY A 219 33.04 23.13 -20.04
C GLY A 219 33.96 22.22 -19.24
N LYS A 220 35.27 22.42 -19.44
CA LYS A 220 36.41 21.86 -18.68
C LYS A 220 36.14 20.56 -17.94
N ALA A 221 36.84 19.50 -18.34
CA ALA A 221 37.03 18.31 -17.53
C ALA A 221 37.31 18.71 -16.06
N ALA A 222 36.29 18.62 -15.21
CA ALA A 222 36.50 18.50 -13.79
C ALA A 222 37.23 17.18 -13.65
N GLY A 223 38.53 17.26 -13.31
CA GLY A 223 39.39 16.10 -13.19
C GLY A 223 38.67 15.04 -12.39
N THR A 224 38.66 13.81 -12.91
CA THR A 224 38.33 12.60 -12.15
C THR A 224 38.95 12.75 -10.77
N ALA A 225 38.10 12.95 -9.75
CA ALA A 225 38.54 12.84 -8.38
C ALA A 225 39.17 11.43 -8.27
N PRO A 226 40.43 11.31 -7.80
CA PRO A 226 41.12 10.04 -7.78
C PRO A 226 40.27 9.05 -6.99
N THR A 227 40.09 7.84 -7.55
CA THR A 227 39.46 6.73 -6.85
C THR A 227 40.11 6.61 -5.48
N PRO A 228 39.35 6.73 -4.37
CA PRO A 228 39.94 6.71 -3.04
C PRO A 228 40.68 5.38 -2.87
N SER A 229 41.95 5.46 -2.48
CA SER A 229 42.75 4.27 -2.24
C SER A 229 42.07 3.38 -1.20
N ARG A 230 42.30 2.07 -1.27
CA ARG A 230 41.83 1.10 -0.27
C ARG A 230 42.15 1.57 1.16
N SER A 231 43.33 2.11 1.37
CA SER A 231 43.76 2.69 2.66
C SER A 231 42.92 3.89 3.12
N ALA A 232 42.45 4.73 2.19
CA ALA A 232 41.57 5.85 2.50
C ALA A 232 40.18 5.38 2.90
N LEU A 233 39.67 4.31 2.26
CA LEU A 233 38.39 3.69 2.61
C LEU A 233 38.47 2.96 3.96
N GLU A 234 39.52 2.17 4.22
CA GLU A 234 39.74 1.50 5.50
C GLU A 234 39.89 2.47 6.67
N ARG A 235 40.45 3.66 6.44
CA ARG A 235 40.52 4.72 7.45
C ARG A 235 39.16 5.37 7.71
N ARG A 236 38.36 5.57 6.65
CA ARG A 236 36.99 6.08 6.79
C ARG A 236 36.09 5.08 7.51
N LEU A 237 36.24 3.79 7.21
CA LEU A 237 35.52 2.71 7.87
C LEU A 237 35.83 2.69 9.37
N ARG A 238 37.11 2.66 9.75
CA ARG A 238 37.52 2.70 11.17
C ARG A 238 37.00 3.93 11.92
N LYS A 239 36.96 5.08 11.24
CA LYS A 239 36.41 6.31 11.84
C LYS A 239 34.90 6.19 12.09
N ALA A 240 34.16 5.63 11.14
CA ALA A 240 32.72 5.41 11.26
C ALA A 240 32.40 4.36 12.33
N GLU A 241 33.17 3.28 12.42
CA GLU A 241 33.05 2.26 13.46
C GLU A 241 33.30 2.84 14.86
N ALA A 242 34.33 3.66 15.03
CA ALA A 242 34.60 4.33 16.30
C ALA A 242 33.50 5.33 16.70
N GLU A 243 32.90 6.00 15.73
CA GLU A 243 31.78 6.91 15.96
C GLU A 243 30.49 6.17 16.32
N ALA A 244 30.21 5.03 15.66
CA ALA A 244 29.10 4.16 16.02
C ALA A 244 29.24 3.63 17.45
N GLU A 245 30.45 3.23 17.85
CA GLU A 245 30.71 2.76 19.22
C GLU A 245 30.53 3.87 20.26
N ARG A 246 30.96 5.10 19.94
CA ARG A 246 30.72 6.27 20.80
C ARG A 246 29.22 6.53 20.99
N LEU A 247 28.44 6.45 19.92
CA LEU A 247 26.99 6.66 19.96
C LEU A 247 26.28 5.55 20.74
N ARG A 248 26.70 4.28 20.61
CA ARG A 248 26.19 3.18 21.45
C ARG A 248 26.44 3.44 22.94
N ALA A 249 27.66 3.85 23.29
CA ALA A 249 27.99 4.18 24.68
C ALA A 249 27.29 5.45 25.19
N GLU A 250 26.82 6.35 24.32
CA GLU A 250 25.93 7.46 24.70
C GLU A 250 24.50 6.98 24.94
N LEU A 251 23.99 6.07 24.11
CA LEU A 251 22.67 5.46 24.30
C LEU A 251 22.62 4.64 25.60
N ASP A 252 23.63 3.83 25.89
CA ASP A 252 23.73 3.04 27.14
C ASP A 252 23.81 3.90 28.41
N ARG A 253 24.05 5.21 28.29
CA ARG A 253 24.08 6.17 29.43
C ARG A 253 22.76 6.91 29.62
N ILE A 254 21.84 6.81 28.66
CA ILE A 254 20.54 7.49 28.67
C ILE A 254 19.41 6.50 29.01
N ASP A 255 19.66 5.19 28.88
CA ASP A 255 18.89 4.10 29.53
C ASP A 255 19.34 3.85 30.98
#